data_AF-A0A971YDJ6-F1
#
_entry.id   AF-A0A971YDJ6-F1
#
_cell.length_a   1.000
_cell.length_b   1.000
_cell.length_c   1.000
_cell.angle_alpha   90.00
_cell.angle_beta   90.00
_cell.angle_gamma   90.00
#
_symmetry.space_group_name_H-M   'P 1'
#
loop_
_entity.id
_entity.type
_entity.pdbx_description
1 polymer ?
#
loop_
_entity_poly.entity_id
_entity_poly.type
_entity_poly.pdbx_seq_one_letter_code
_entity_poly.pdbx_strand_id
1 'polypeptide(L)'
;GEYQVIRAVTDQLTTSQTDQIYFEVAAGDKFEALCRIIDMEEDFYGLVFARTKVDADAVAQRLMERGYDADTLHGDMSQSLREKILVKFKKRLVTILVATDVAARGIDVHDLTHVINFDLPHDPESYVHRVGRTGRAGKQGIAITFITPSEYRRLQFISKQARTDIRKARLPKVSDVIAMKKERIRVELQEIMSTEPELEFMGMAQELLDQNKPRETLAALLQYMFQDELDASNYKEINDAQVVDKKGKTRLFVAQGRKDGLTPKRLLAFLGDKCDIPPRKIWDIQIMDAFAFVSLPFQEAEKVLAMFHSKGKGNGLVFTKAKARPAPAGAKN
;
A
#
# COMPACT_ATOMS: atom_id res chain seq x y z
N GLY A 1 25.78 11.33 -52.61
CA GLY A 1 25.21 10.37 -51.67
C GLY A 1 24.63 11.16 -50.52
N GLU A 2 23.32 11.36 -50.53
CA GLU A 2 22.63 12.10 -49.46
C GLU A 2 22.43 11.15 -48.28
N TYR A 3 22.98 11.53 -47.12
CA TYR A 3 22.69 10.82 -45.88
C TYR A 3 21.44 11.44 -45.24
N GLN A 4 20.41 10.61 -45.09
CA GLN A 4 19.22 10.95 -44.33
C GLN A 4 19.54 10.78 -42.84
N VAL A 5 19.55 11.89 -42.09
CA VAL A 5 19.65 11.83 -40.63
C VAL A 5 18.35 11.26 -40.09
N ILE A 6 18.34 9.96 -39.81
CA ILE A 6 17.24 9.31 -39.10
C ILE A 6 17.35 9.78 -37.64
N ARG A 7 16.62 10.84 -37.31
CA ARG A 7 16.37 11.21 -35.92
C ARG A 7 15.48 10.11 -35.35
N ALA A 8 16.08 9.19 -34.58
CA ALA A 8 15.34 8.18 -33.85
C ALA A 8 14.29 8.91 -33.00
N VAL A 9 13.02 8.77 -33.41
CA VAL A 9 11.89 9.14 -32.57
C VAL A 9 11.99 8.20 -31.38
N THR A 10 12.45 8.72 -30.25
CA THR A 10 12.46 7.97 -29.00
C THR A 10 11.02 7.53 -28.76
N ASP A 11 10.81 6.23 -28.86
CA ASP A 11 9.52 5.58 -28.67
C ASP A 11 8.89 6.16 -27.41
N GLN A 12 7.78 6.89 -27.59
CA GLN A 12 7.09 7.55 -26.49
C GLN A 12 6.47 6.47 -25.61
N LEU A 13 7.27 6.00 -24.65
CA LEU A 13 6.90 5.60 -23.30
C LEU A 13 5.46 5.12 -23.13
N THR A 14 5.33 3.80 -23.22
CA THR A 14 4.21 2.91 -22.86
C THR A 14 3.74 3.09 -21.40
N THR A 15 3.35 4.30 -21.02
CA THR A 15 2.86 4.64 -19.67
C THR A 15 1.36 4.45 -19.54
N SER A 16 0.63 4.19 -20.64
CA SER A 16 -0.83 4.01 -20.63
C SER A 16 -1.29 2.65 -20.10
N GLN A 17 -0.41 1.64 -20.06
CA GLN A 17 -0.74 0.27 -19.63
C GLN A 17 -0.28 -0.06 -18.20
N THR A 18 0.40 0.88 -17.55
CA THR A 18 0.87 0.73 -16.17
C THR A 18 0.02 1.56 -15.23
N ASP A 19 -0.64 0.92 -14.27
CA ASP A 19 -1.30 1.61 -13.16
C ASP A 19 -0.24 2.05 -12.14
N GLN A 20 -0.12 3.36 -11.96
CA GLN A 20 0.94 3.95 -11.15
C GLN A 20 0.38 4.49 -9.86
N ILE A 21 0.78 3.89 -8.75
CA ILE A 21 0.25 4.20 -7.42
C ILE A 21 1.36 4.56 -6.45
N TYR A 22 1.03 5.37 -5.45
CA TYR A 22 1.92 5.59 -4.32
C TYR A 22 1.23 5.37 -2.98
N PHE A 23 2.04 4.93 -2.01
CA PHE A 23 1.68 4.84 -0.61
C PHE A 23 2.55 5.78 0.20
N GLU A 24 1.93 6.54 1.11
CA GLU A 24 2.65 7.25 2.15
C GLU A 24 2.90 6.32 3.34
N VAL A 25 4.17 5.98 3.58
CA VAL A 25 4.59 4.99 4.57
C VAL A 25 5.76 5.57 5.37
N ALA A 26 5.76 5.36 6.69
CA ALA A 26 6.92 5.68 7.50
C ALA A 26 8.11 4.79 7.10
N ALA A 27 9.33 5.32 7.18
CA ALA A 27 10.52 4.58 6.73
C ALA A 27 10.67 3.20 7.42
N GLY A 28 10.39 3.14 8.72
CA GLY A 28 10.44 1.89 9.49
C GLY A 28 9.36 0.86 9.14
N ASP A 29 8.29 1.28 8.46
CA ASP A 29 7.14 0.44 8.12
C ASP A 29 7.12 0.04 6.63
N LYS A 30 8.04 0.56 5.81
CA LYS A 30 8.12 0.23 4.36
C LYS A 30 8.23 -1.26 4.08
N PHE A 31 9.03 -1.98 4.88
CA PHE A 31 9.19 -3.42 4.70
C PHE A 31 7.89 -4.18 4.98
N GLU A 32 7.17 -3.79 6.03
CA GLU A 32 5.90 -4.41 6.35
C GLU A 32 4.85 -4.09 5.27
N ALA A 33 4.85 -2.86 4.76
CA ALA A 33 4.01 -2.46 3.63
C ALA A 33 4.33 -3.28 2.36
N LEU A 34 5.61 -3.59 2.12
CA LEU A 34 6.04 -4.44 1.00
C LEU A 34 5.44 -5.84 1.13
N CYS A 35 5.58 -6.49 2.29
CA CYS A 35 5.02 -7.82 2.54
C CYS A 35 3.50 -7.86 2.31
N ARG A 36 2.75 -6.90 2.87
CA ARG A 36 1.29 -6.83 2.69
C ARG A 36 0.87 -6.67 1.24
N ILE A 37 1.66 -5.96 0.43
CA ILE A 37 1.37 -5.79 -1.00
C ILE A 37 1.63 -7.10 -1.74
N ILE A 38 2.77 -7.75 -1.48
CA ILE A 38 3.09 -9.04 -2.10
C ILE A 38 2.00 -10.07 -1.76
N ASP A 39 1.58 -10.15 -0.51
CA ASP A 39 0.58 -11.14 -0.07
C ASP A 39 -0.84 -10.88 -0.58
N MET A 40 -1.14 -9.65 -1.03
CA MET A 40 -2.44 -9.31 -1.62
C MET A 40 -2.51 -9.63 -3.11
N GLU A 41 -1.36 -9.86 -3.75
CA GLU A 41 -1.25 -10.09 -5.19
C GLU A 41 -0.99 -11.58 -5.45
N GLU A 42 -1.93 -12.25 -6.13
CA GLU A 42 -1.89 -13.70 -6.38
C GLU A 42 -0.68 -14.10 -7.24
N ASP A 43 -0.41 -13.36 -8.31
CA ASP A 43 0.68 -13.60 -9.26
C ASP A 43 1.79 -12.54 -9.17
N PHE A 44 2.27 -12.28 -7.95
CA PHE A 44 3.37 -11.34 -7.77
C PHE A 44 4.63 -11.82 -8.48
N TYR A 45 5.07 -11.08 -9.49
CA TYR A 45 6.34 -11.28 -10.18
C TYR A 45 6.93 -9.92 -10.50
N GLY A 46 7.95 -9.50 -9.74
CA GLY A 46 8.29 -8.09 -9.71
C GLY A 46 9.71 -7.72 -9.27
N LEU A 47 10.06 -6.49 -9.65
CA LEU A 47 11.31 -5.83 -9.28
C LEU A 47 11.07 -4.85 -8.13
N VAL A 48 11.87 -4.95 -7.08
CA VAL A 48 11.85 -4.03 -5.94
C VAL A 48 13.11 -3.16 -5.99
N PHE A 49 12.95 -1.87 -6.23
CA PHE A 49 14.06 -0.93 -6.34
C PHE A 49 14.41 -0.30 -5.00
N ALA A 50 15.62 -0.59 -4.52
CA ALA A 50 16.23 0.03 -3.34
C ALA A 50 17.27 1.07 -3.76
N ARG A 51 17.54 2.04 -2.88
CA ARG A 51 18.49 3.13 -3.18
C ARG A 51 19.94 2.66 -3.22
N THR A 52 20.35 1.86 -2.22
CA THR A 52 21.74 1.43 -2.08
C THR A 52 21.86 -0.09 -2.15
N LYS A 53 23.06 -0.59 -2.41
CA LYS A 53 23.36 -2.03 -2.38
C LYS A 53 23.08 -2.66 -1.01
N VAL A 54 23.41 -1.92 0.06
CA VAL A 54 23.18 -2.36 1.44
C VAL A 54 21.69 -2.48 1.72
N ASP A 55 20.89 -1.50 1.26
CA ASP A 55 19.43 -1.56 1.41
C ASP A 55 18.83 -2.71 0.58
N ALA A 56 19.36 -2.95 -0.63
CA ALA A 56 18.90 -4.04 -1.49
C ALA A 56 19.12 -5.40 -0.81
N ASP A 57 20.33 -5.65 -0.27
CA ASP A 57 20.64 -6.88 0.45
C ASP A 57 19.81 -7.03 1.72
N ALA A 58 19.67 -5.95 2.49
CA ALA A 58 18.87 -5.98 3.72
C ALA A 58 17.38 -6.27 3.44
N VAL A 59 16.80 -5.71 2.37
CA VAL A 59 15.41 -5.99 1.99
C VAL A 59 15.27 -7.42 1.47
N ALA A 60 16.16 -7.88 0.59
CA ALA A 60 16.12 -9.24 0.05
C ALA A 60 16.28 -10.29 1.14
N GLN A 61 17.25 -10.11 2.05
CA GLN A 61 17.49 -11.02 3.17
C GLN A 61 16.25 -11.13 4.06
N ARG A 62 15.65 -10.00 4.43
CA ARG A 62 14.45 -10.00 5.27
C ARG A 62 13.24 -10.63 4.58
N LEU A 63 13.13 -10.50 3.26
CA LEU A 63 12.10 -11.20 2.47
C LEU A 63 12.33 -12.73 2.51
N MET A 64 13.57 -13.19 2.30
CA MET A 64 13.90 -14.62 2.41
C MET A 64 13.66 -15.18 3.82
N GLU A 65 14.01 -14.43 4.87
CA GLU A 65 13.73 -14.78 6.27
C GLU A 65 12.23 -14.87 6.57
N ARG A 66 11.40 -14.11 5.86
CA ARG A 66 9.94 -14.16 5.90
C ARG A 66 9.35 -15.28 5.01
N GLY A 67 10.18 -16.05 4.33
CA GLY A 67 9.77 -17.17 3.47
C GLY A 67 9.38 -16.79 2.04
N TYR A 68 9.67 -15.56 1.60
CA TYR A 68 9.44 -15.15 0.21
C TYR A 68 10.56 -15.63 -0.72
N ASP A 69 10.19 -16.03 -1.94
CA ASP A 69 11.12 -16.34 -3.02
C ASP A 69 11.75 -15.07 -3.59
N ALA A 70 12.74 -14.54 -2.86
CA ALA A 70 13.42 -13.30 -3.16
C ALA A 70 14.94 -13.48 -3.39
N ASP A 71 15.53 -12.61 -4.20
CA ASP A 71 16.98 -12.52 -4.38
C ASP A 71 17.41 -11.06 -4.61
N THR A 72 18.72 -10.78 -4.56
CA THR A 72 19.29 -9.42 -4.65
C THR A 72 20.09 -9.23 -5.95
N LEU A 73 20.10 -8.01 -6.49
CA LEU A 73 20.89 -7.64 -7.66
C LEU A 73 21.49 -6.22 -7.55
N HIS A 74 22.79 -6.15 -7.29
CA HIS A 74 23.53 -4.89 -7.20
C HIS A 74 24.93 -4.95 -7.85
N GLY A 75 25.62 -3.81 -7.92
CA GLY A 75 26.88 -3.65 -8.67
C GLY A 75 28.08 -4.40 -8.10
N ASP A 76 28.12 -4.64 -6.79
CA ASP A 76 29.21 -5.39 -6.12
C ASP A 76 29.16 -6.91 -6.34
N MET A 77 28.11 -7.44 -6.98
CA MET A 77 27.99 -8.88 -7.19
C MET A 77 28.95 -9.35 -8.28
N SER A 78 29.52 -10.54 -8.09
CA SER A 78 30.30 -11.17 -9.17
C SER A 78 29.41 -11.45 -10.38
N GLN A 79 29.98 -11.36 -11.58
CA GLN A 79 29.25 -11.63 -12.82
C GLN A 79 28.61 -13.03 -12.84
N SER A 80 29.32 -14.04 -12.30
CA SER A 80 28.81 -15.41 -12.21
C SER A 80 27.62 -15.56 -11.26
N LEU A 81 27.61 -14.83 -10.15
CA LEU A 81 26.46 -14.82 -9.23
C LEU A 81 25.27 -14.09 -9.86
N ARG A 82 25.53 -12.94 -10.48
CA ARG A 82 24.53 -12.16 -11.22
C ARG A 82 23.81 -13.00 -12.28
N GLU A 83 24.55 -13.75 -13.09
CA GLU A 83 23.96 -14.64 -14.11
C GLU A 83 23.11 -15.75 -13.49
N LYS A 84 23.56 -16.39 -12.40
CA LYS A 84 22.78 -17.42 -11.69
C LYS A 84 21.44 -16.88 -11.18
N ILE A 85 21.46 -15.68 -10.58
CA ILE A 85 20.25 -15.04 -10.04
C ILE A 85 19.28 -14.68 -11.17
N LEU A 86 19.78 -14.10 -12.25
CA LEU A 86 18.95 -13.79 -13.42
C LEU A 86 18.33 -15.04 -14.06
N VAL A 87 19.07 -16.17 -14.09
CA VAL A 87 18.51 -17.45 -14.55
C VAL A 87 17.39 -17.93 -13.64
N LYS A 88 17.56 -17.87 -12.31
CA LYS A 88 16.50 -18.24 -11.36
C LYS A 88 15.25 -17.37 -11.53
N PHE A 89 15.45 -16.05 -11.65
CA PHE A 89 14.37 -15.08 -11.80
C PHE A 89 13.62 -15.29 -13.12
N LYS A 90 14.33 -15.45 -14.25
CA LYS A 90 13.72 -15.77 -15.55
C LYS A 90 12.93 -17.08 -15.55
N LYS A 91 13.38 -18.07 -14.78
CA LYS A 91 12.67 -19.35 -14.58
C LYS A 91 11.55 -19.27 -13.55
N ARG A 92 11.28 -18.11 -12.95
CA ARG A 92 10.33 -17.90 -11.84
C ARG A 92 10.59 -18.78 -10.61
N LEU A 93 11.82 -19.25 -10.43
CA LEU A 93 12.25 -19.90 -9.18
C LEU A 93 12.43 -18.88 -8.04
N VAL A 94 12.55 -17.61 -8.42
CA VAL A 94 12.50 -16.44 -7.56
C VAL A 94 11.48 -15.52 -8.19
N THR A 95 10.53 -15.01 -7.41
CA THR A 95 9.45 -14.15 -7.91
C THR A 95 9.68 -12.68 -7.59
N ILE A 96 10.57 -12.38 -6.63
CA ILE A 96 10.92 -11.03 -6.20
C ILE A 96 12.40 -10.77 -6.40
N LEU A 97 12.75 -9.79 -7.23
CA LEU A 97 14.14 -9.37 -7.40
C LEU A 97 14.35 -7.97 -6.83
N VAL A 98 15.13 -7.87 -5.75
CA VAL A 98 15.48 -6.59 -5.14
C VAL A 98 16.73 -6.05 -5.82
N ALA A 99 16.70 -4.82 -6.34
CA ALA A 99 17.80 -4.29 -7.14
C ALA A 99 18.07 -2.81 -6.93
N THR A 100 19.28 -2.39 -7.31
CA THR A 100 19.65 -0.98 -7.49
C THR A 100 19.49 -0.55 -8.94
N ASP A 101 19.32 0.75 -9.21
CA ASP A 101 19.18 1.28 -10.58
C ASP A 101 20.32 0.85 -11.51
N VAL A 102 21.57 0.92 -11.01
CA VAL A 102 22.76 0.58 -11.79
C VAL A 102 22.70 -0.88 -12.24
N ALA A 103 22.32 -1.76 -11.34
CA ALA A 103 22.32 -3.19 -11.60
C ALA A 103 21.09 -3.64 -12.41
N ALA A 104 20.00 -2.90 -12.37
CA ALA A 104 18.78 -3.18 -13.14
C ALA A 104 18.81 -2.58 -14.56
N ARG A 105 19.75 -1.69 -14.88
CA ARG A 105 19.96 -1.25 -16.26
C ARG A 105 20.56 -2.40 -17.08
N GLY A 106 20.03 -2.62 -18.27
CA GLY A 106 20.52 -3.66 -19.18
C GLY A 106 20.19 -5.09 -18.77
N ILE A 107 19.39 -5.33 -17.72
CA ILE A 107 18.81 -6.66 -17.51
C ILE A 107 17.69 -6.85 -18.54
N ASP A 108 17.79 -7.93 -19.29
CA ASP A 108 16.74 -8.46 -20.15
C ASP A 108 15.70 -9.17 -19.27
N VAL A 109 15.04 -8.38 -18.43
CA VAL A 109 13.91 -8.81 -17.63
C VAL A 109 12.78 -7.82 -17.87
N HIS A 110 11.79 -8.32 -18.58
CA HIS A 110 10.62 -7.61 -19.06
C HIS A 110 9.35 -8.37 -18.64
N ASP A 111 8.19 -7.76 -18.86
CA ASP A 111 6.87 -8.36 -18.62
C ASP A 111 6.62 -8.78 -17.16
N LEU A 112 7.11 -7.96 -16.23
CA LEU A 112 6.80 -8.10 -14.81
C LEU A 112 5.36 -7.70 -14.53
N THR A 113 4.69 -8.36 -13.59
CA THR A 113 3.37 -7.94 -13.12
C THR A 113 3.49 -6.67 -12.26
N HIS A 114 4.60 -6.56 -11.52
CA HIS A 114 4.81 -5.51 -10.54
C HIS A 114 6.19 -4.86 -10.62
N VAL A 115 6.22 -3.55 -10.39
CA VAL A 115 7.43 -2.80 -10.06
C VAL A 115 7.19 -2.05 -8.75
N ILE A 116 8.07 -2.21 -7.78
CA ILE A 116 7.99 -1.51 -6.49
C ILE A 116 9.20 -0.60 -6.33
N ASN A 117 8.98 0.70 -6.31
CA ASN A 117 9.96 1.67 -5.82
C ASN A 117 9.91 1.66 -4.29
N PHE A 118 10.72 0.79 -3.66
CA PHE A 118 10.87 0.76 -2.20
C PHE A 118 11.44 2.10 -1.71
N ASP A 119 12.40 2.63 -2.45
CA ASP A 119 12.86 4.01 -2.30
C ASP A 119 12.50 4.84 -3.53
N LEU A 120 11.97 6.04 -3.27
CA LEU A 120 11.66 7.01 -4.31
C LEU A 120 12.93 7.29 -5.15
N PRO A 121 12.87 7.14 -6.49
CA PRO A 121 14.01 7.40 -7.37
C PRO A 121 14.47 8.84 -7.30
N HIS A 122 15.72 9.07 -7.71
CA HIS A 122 16.34 10.37 -7.49
C HIS A 122 15.82 11.45 -8.44
N ASP A 123 15.44 11.04 -9.64
CA ASP A 123 15.10 11.88 -10.77
C ASP A 123 13.97 11.23 -11.60
N PRO A 124 13.30 12.02 -12.47
CA PRO A 124 12.19 11.53 -13.29
C PRO A 124 12.58 10.46 -14.33
N GLU A 125 13.80 10.51 -14.87
CA GLU A 125 14.27 9.56 -15.89
C GLU A 125 14.45 8.16 -15.29
N SER A 126 15.05 8.08 -14.11
CA SER A 126 15.15 6.85 -13.33
C SER A 126 13.77 6.28 -13.00
N TYR A 127 12.81 7.12 -12.57
CA TYR A 127 11.43 6.66 -12.33
C TYR A 127 10.83 6.00 -13.57
N VAL A 128 10.93 6.68 -14.71
CA VAL A 128 10.44 6.19 -15.99
C VAL A 128 11.07 4.85 -16.39
N HIS A 129 12.38 4.71 -16.23
CA HIS A 129 13.09 3.46 -16.53
C HIS A 129 12.70 2.30 -15.61
N ARG A 130 12.38 2.59 -14.35
CA ARG A 130 11.90 1.58 -13.38
C ARG A 130 10.50 1.12 -13.73
N VAL A 131 9.54 2.03 -13.84
CA VAL A 131 8.13 1.66 -14.11
C VAL A 131 7.95 1.04 -15.50
N GLY A 132 8.82 1.39 -16.45
CA GLY A 132 8.87 0.75 -17.76
C GLY A 132 9.30 -0.72 -17.75
N ARG A 133 9.53 -1.37 -16.59
CA ARG A 133 9.78 -2.82 -16.47
C ARG A 133 8.50 -3.66 -16.41
N THR A 134 7.35 -3.02 -16.18
CA THR A 134 6.02 -3.62 -16.21
C THR A 134 5.16 -2.95 -17.31
N GLY A 135 3.96 -3.47 -17.56
CA GLY A 135 3.00 -2.86 -18.49
C GLY A 135 3.45 -2.90 -19.96
N ARG A 136 4.07 -4.00 -20.40
CA ARG A 136 4.59 -4.20 -21.76
C ARG A 136 3.79 -5.25 -22.53
N ALA A 137 3.95 -5.23 -23.85
CA ALA A 137 3.36 -6.21 -24.78
C ALA A 137 1.82 -6.37 -24.63
N GLY A 138 1.11 -5.29 -24.30
CA GLY A 138 -0.35 -5.31 -24.16
C GLY A 138 -0.86 -5.80 -22.81
N LYS A 139 0.03 -6.17 -21.88
CA LYS A 139 -0.34 -6.59 -20.51
C LYS A 139 -0.45 -5.38 -19.60
N GLN A 140 -1.42 -5.40 -18.69
CA GLN A 140 -1.48 -4.43 -17.60
C GLN A 140 -0.37 -4.70 -16.59
N GLY A 141 0.17 -3.63 -16.03
CA GLY A 141 1.22 -3.68 -15.03
C GLY A 141 0.92 -2.74 -13.88
N ILE A 142 1.47 -3.02 -12.69
CA ILE A 142 1.30 -2.17 -11.52
C ILE A 142 2.66 -1.64 -11.08
N ALA A 143 2.80 -0.32 -11.03
CA ALA A 143 3.98 0.35 -10.49
C ALA A 143 3.64 1.04 -9.17
N ILE A 144 4.25 0.58 -8.09
CA ILE A 144 4.00 1.01 -6.73
C ILE A 144 5.18 1.84 -6.25
N THR A 145 4.92 3.00 -5.65
CA THR A 145 5.97 3.84 -5.08
C THR A 145 5.73 4.13 -3.61
N PHE A 146 6.69 3.77 -2.76
CA PHE A 146 6.68 4.18 -1.36
C PHE A 146 7.31 5.55 -1.21
N ILE A 147 6.61 6.42 -0.47
CA ILE A 147 7.14 7.72 -0.06
C ILE A 147 6.93 7.93 1.42
N THR A 148 7.86 8.64 2.03
CA THR A 148 7.63 9.28 3.33
C THR A 148 6.88 10.62 3.14
N PRO A 149 6.25 11.18 4.18
CA PRO A 149 5.56 12.47 4.06
C PRO A 149 6.43 13.64 3.58
N SER A 150 7.74 13.60 3.86
CA SER A 150 8.74 14.58 3.42
C SER A 150 9.10 14.43 1.94
N GLU A 151 9.01 13.23 1.38
CA GLU A 151 9.31 12.93 -0.02
C GLU A 151 8.18 13.31 -0.99
N TYR A 152 7.00 13.69 -0.48
CA TYR A 152 5.84 14.06 -1.30
C TYR A 152 6.14 15.13 -2.36
N ARG A 153 6.88 16.20 -2.02
CA ARG A 153 7.22 17.25 -2.99
C ARG A 153 8.08 16.72 -4.13
N ARG A 154 8.98 15.78 -3.83
CA ARG A 154 9.84 15.14 -4.82
C ARG A 154 9.03 14.23 -5.74
N LEU A 155 8.10 13.45 -5.19
CA LEU A 155 7.16 12.66 -6.00
C LEU A 155 6.36 13.53 -6.97
N GLN A 156 5.83 14.67 -6.50
CA GLN A 156 5.08 15.61 -7.35
C GLN A 156 5.96 16.20 -8.47
N PHE A 157 7.22 16.50 -8.18
CA PHE A 157 8.17 16.91 -9.21
C PHE A 157 8.40 15.80 -10.26
N ILE A 158 8.60 14.55 -9.82
CA ILE A 158 8.76 13.39 -10.72
C ILE A 158 7.51 13.20 -11.59
N SER A 159 6.31 13.13 -10.99
CA SER A 159 5.05 12.98 -11.71
C SER A 159 4.86 14.06 -12.79
N LYS A 160 5.14 15.32 -12.47
CA LYS A 160 5.03 16.44 -13.42
C LYS A 160 6.02 16.31 -14.58
N GLN A 161 7.28 15.98 -14.31
CA GLN A 161 8.31 15.88 -15.34
C GLN A 161 8.15 14.62 -16.21
N ALA A 162 7.78 13.50 -15.60
CA ALA A 162 7.47 12.26 -16.30
C ALA A 162 6.11 12.30 -17.02
N ARG A 163 5.33 13.39 -16.86
CA ARG A 163 4.00 13.59 -17.45
C ARG A 163 3.05 12.41 -17.17
N THR A 164 3.05 11.94 -15.93
CA THR A 164 2.26 10.79 -15.52
C THR A 164 1.53 11.08 -14.23
N ASP A 165 0.30 10.58 -14.10
CA ASP A 165 -0.45 10.65 -12.85
C ASP A 165 -0.09 9.44 -11.98
N ILE A 166 0.24 9.72 -10.72
CA ILE A 166 0.57 8.68 -9.73
C ILE A 166 -0.47 8.80 -8.64
N ARG A 167 -1.47 7.90 -8.64
CA ARG A 167 -2.62 8.00 -7.74
C ARG A 167 -2.25 7.56 -6.32
N LYS A 168 -2.79 8.26 -5.32
CA LYS A 168 -2.62 7.85 -3.92
C LYS A 168 -3.49 6.63 -3.64
N ALA A 169 -2.89 5.59 -3.07
CA ALA A 169 -3.61 4.41 -2.58
C ALA A 169 -3.49 4.28 -1.06
N ARG A 170 -4.30 3.40 -0.46
CA ARG A 170 -4.25 3.07 0.97
C ARG A 170 -3.66 1.68 1.13
N LEU A 171 -2.74 1.52 2.08
CA LEU A 171 -2.18 0.21 2.34
C LEU A 171 -3.27 -0.75 2.80
N PRO A 172 -3.24 -2.01 2.33
CA PRO A 172 -4.09 -3.07 2.86
C PRO A 172 -3.91 -3.22 4.37
N LYS A 173 -5.00 -3.46 5.08
CA LYS A 173 -4.96 -3.82 6.50
C LYS A 173 -4.57 -5.29 6.63
N VAL A 174 -4.08 -5.68 7.81
CA VAL A 174 -3.81 -7.10 8.12
C VAL A 174 -5.06 -7.95 7.91
N SER A 175 -6.24 -7.45 8.31
CA SER A 175 -7.51 -8.13 8.06
C SER A 175 -7.77 -8.42 6.58
N ASP A 176 -7.37 -7.50 5.70
CA ASP A 176 -7.57 -7.62 4.26
C ASP A 176 -6.64 -8.68 3.69
N VAL A 177 -5.38 -8.70 4.15
CA VAL A 177 -4.38 -9.72 3.78
C VAL A 177 -4.84 -11.12 4.21
N ILE A 178 -5.26 -11.28 5.47
CA ILE A 178 -5.76 -12.57 5.99
C ILE A 178 -7.02 -12.99 5.22
N ALA A 179 -7.92 -12.07 4.87
CA ALA A 179 -9.09 -12.38 4.08
C ALA A 179 -8.72 -12.88 2.66
N MET A 180 -7.76 -12.23 2.01
CA MET A 180 -7.27 -12.65 0.69
C MET A 180 -6.61 -14.01 0.73
N LYS A 181 -5.74 -14.28 1.71
CA LYS A 181 -5.11 -15.59 1.89
C LYS A 181 -6.14 -16.70 2.10
N LYS A 182 -7.16 -16.45 2.92
CA LYS A 182 -8.27 -17.40 3.12
C LYS A 182 -9.05 -17.67 1.83
N GLU A 183 -9.26 -16.65 1.01
CA GLU A 183 -9.94 -16.82 -0.27
C GLU A 183 -9.08 -17.64 -1.24
N ARG A 184 -7.77 -17.38 -1.31
CA ARG A 184 -6.84 -18.18 -2.13
C ARG A 184 -6.85 -19.65 -1.73
N ILE A 185 -6.71 -19.95 -0.44
CA ILE A 185 -6.81 -21.33 0.07
C ILE A 185 -8.13 -21.97 -0.32
N ARG A 186 -9.25 -21.22 -0.27
CA ARG A 186 -10.55 -21.73 -0.70
C ARG A 186 -10.56 -22.08 -2.19
N VAL A 187 -10.07 -21.19 -3.04
CA VAL A 187 -10.04 -21.40 -4.50
C VAL A 187 -9.17 -22.61 -4.84
N GLU A 188 -7.96 -22.70 -4.28
CA GLU A 188 -7.06 -23.85 -4.47
C GLU A 188 -7.73 -25.17 -4.05
N LEU A 189 -8.36 -25.20 -2.88
CA LEU A 189 -9.10 -26.38 -2.41
C LEU A 189 -10.27 -26.73 -3.34
N GLN A 190 -11.00 -25.74 -3.86
CA GLN A 190 -12.09 -25.98 -4.81
C GLN A 190 -11.58 -26.56 -6.13
N GLU A 191 -10.44 -26.09 -6.63
CA GLU A 191 -9.80 -26.64 -7.82
C GLU A 191 -9.38 -28.09 -7.60
N ILE A 192 -8.72 -28.40 -6.48
CA ILE A 192 -8.34 -29.77 -6.13
C ILE A 192 -9.58 -30.66 -6.01
N MET A 193 -10.63 -30.19 -5.33
CA MET A 193 -11.90 -30.92 -5.19
C MET A 193 -12.64 -31.13 -6.52
N SER A 194 -12.35 -30.33 -7.54
CA SER A 194 -12.91 -30.50 -8.89
C SER A 194 -12.21 -31.61 -9.70
N THR A 195 -11.08 -32.09 -9.20
CA THR A 195 -10.36 -33.25 -9.75
C THR A 195 -10.71 -34.53 -9.01
N GLU A 196 -10.46 -35.68 -9.65
CA GLU A 196 -10.73 -36.98 -9.02
C GLU A 196 -9.71 -37.22 -7.89
N PRO A 197 -10.13 -37.41 -6.64
CA PRO A 197 -9.23 -37.56 -5.51
C PRO A 197 -8.49 -38.90 -5.59
N GLU A 198 -7.21 -38.90 -5.24
CA GLU A 198 -6.42 -40.14 -5.22
C GLU A 198 -6.97 -41.12 -4.16
N LEU A 199 -7.02 -42.41 -4.52
CA LEU A 199 -7.61 -43.46 -3.68
C LEU A 199 -7.00 -43.56 -2.28
N GLU A 200 -5.70 -43.26 -2.14
CA GLU A 200 -4.99 -43.28 -0.86
C GLU A 200 -5.52 -42.20 0.11
N PHE A 201 -5.69 -40.97 -0.37
CA PHE A 201 -6.24 -39.87 0.45
C PHE A 201 -7.70 -40.11 0.80
N MET A 202 -8.47 -40.75 -0.08
CA MET A 202 -9.86 -41.12 0.21
C MET A 202 -9.96 -42.15 1.35
N GLY A 203 -9.07 -43.15 1.36
CA GLY A 203 -8.99 -44.13 2.46
C GLY A 203 -8.68 -43.46 3.80
N MET A 204 -7.64 -42.62 3.83
CA MET A 204 -7.26 -41.87 5.03
C MET A 204 -8.38 -40.94 5.50
N ALA A 205 -9.06 -40.25 4.58
CA ALA A 205 -10.19 -39.39 4.92
C ALA A 205 -11.33 -40.19 5.55
N GLN A 206 -11.68 -41.35 5.01
CA GLN A 206 -12.72 -42.21 5.58
C GLN A 206 -12.37 -42.65 7.01
N GLU A 207 -11.14 -43.12 7.24
CA GLU A 207 -10.69 -43.55 8.58
C GLU A 207 -10.78 -42.41 9.61
N LEU A 208 -10.40 -41.19 9.21
CA LEU A 208 -10.49 -40.01 10.07
C LEU A 208 -11.95 -39.63 10.38
N LEU A 209 -12.86 -39.79 9.41
CA LEU A 209 -14.28 -39.45 9.54
C LEU A 209 -15.08 -40.51 10.30
N ASP A 210 -14.66 -41.77 10.30
CA ASP A 210 -15.29 -42.83 11.09
C ASP A 210 -15.13 -42.59 12.59
N GLN A 211 -14.05 -41.91 12.99
CA GLN A 211 -13.69 -41.67 14.39
C GLN A 211 -14.04 -40.25 14.87
N ASN A 212 -14.30 -39.31 13.96
CA ASN A 212 -14.42 -37.89 14.28
C ASN A 212 -15.49 -37.18 13.44
N LYS A 213 -15.96 -36.01 13.90
CA LYS A 213 -16.95 -35.23 13.14
C LYS A 213 -16.30 -34.55 11.93
N PRO A 214 -16.92 -34.60 10.73
CA PRO A 214 -16.33 -34.04 9.51
C PRO A 214 -15.86 -32.59 9.62
N ARG A 215 -16.65 -31.74 10.28
CA ARG A 215 -16.31 -30.33 10.47
C ARG A 215 -15.09 -30.13 11.38
N GLU A 216 -14.97 -30.94 12.44
CA GLU A 216 -13.87 -30.85 13.40
C GLU A 216 -12.57 -31.38 12.78
N THR A 217 -12.64 -32.49 12.04
CA THR A 217 -11.52 -33.04 11.27
C THR A 217 -11.01 -32.07 10.22
N LEU A 218 -11.91 -31.48 9.42
CA LEU A 218 -11.52 -30.50 8.41
C LEU A 218 -10.93 -29.23 9.04
N ALA A 219 -11.49 -28.76 10.15
CA ALA A 219 -10.94 -27.61 10.87
C ALA A 219 -9.53 -27.91 11.42
N ALA A 220 -9.30 -29.10 11.96
CA ALA A 220 -7.99 -29.51 12.45
C ALA A 220 -6.96 -29.62 11.32
N LEU A 221 -7.34 -30.16 10.15
CA LEU A 221 -6.48 -30.22 8.97
C LEU A 221 -6.14 -28.82 8.46
N LEU A 222 -7.15 -27.94 8.31
CA LEU A 222 -6.93 -26.55 7.89
C LEU A 222 -6.04 -25.80 8.88
N GLN A 223 -6.20 -26.04 10.18
CA GLN A 223 -5.34 -25.46 11.21
C GLN A 223 -3.91 -25.98 11.08
N TYR A 224 -3.71 -27.29 10.97
CA TYR A 224 -2.38 -27.89 10.82
C TYR A 224 -1.63 -27.36 9.59
N MET A 225 -2.33 -27.18 8.47
CA MET A 225 -1.73 -26.75 7.21
C MET A 225 -1.51 -25.24 7.14
N PHE A 226 -2.43 -24.42 7.66
CA PHE A 226 -2.47 -22.98 7.36
C PHE A 226 -2.43 -22.06 8.59
N GLN A 227 -2.25 -22.59 9.80
CA GLN A 227 -2.17 -21.78 11.02
C GLN A 227 -1.16 -20.64 10.87
N ASP A 228 0.07 -20.95 10.48
CA ASP A 228 1.15 -19.97 10.44
C ASP A 228 0.95 -18.98 9.28
N GLU A 229 0.44 -19.43 8.14
CA GLU A 229 0.14 -18.56 6.99
C GLU A 229 -0.98 -17.55 7.30
N LEU A 230 -1.96 -17.95 8.11
CA LEU A 230 -3.14 -17.15 8.49
C LEU A 230 -2.98 -16.42 9.82
N ASP A 231 -1.83 -16.53 10.50
CA ASP A 231 -1.59 -15.85 11.76
C ASP A 231 -1.37 -14.34 11.53
N ALA A 232 -2.33 -13.54 12.01
CA ALA A 232 -2.26 -12.09 11.96
C ALA A 232 -1.06 -11.52 12.76
N SER A 233 -0.53 -12.26 13.73
CA SER A 233 0.61 -11.84 14.57
C SER A 233 1.91 -11.74 13.77
N ASN A 234 2.00 -12.42 12.62
CA ASN A 234 3.12 -12.33 11.69
C ASN A 234 3.22 -10.96 11.02
N TYR A 235 2.14 -10.17 11.06
CA TYR A 235 2.09 -8.82 10.51
C TYR A 235 2.16 -7.77 11.61
N LYS A 236 3.08 -6.83 11.46
CA LYS A 236 3.11 -5.66 12.35
C LYS A 236 1.94 -4.74 11.97
N GLU A 237 1.20 -4.25 12.96
CA GLU A 237 0.24 -3.16 12.72
C GLU A 237 0.98 -1.88 12.29
N ILE A 238 0.77 -1.51 11.03
CA ILE A 238 1.09 -0.17 10.54
C ILE A 238 -0.06 0.71 11.00
N ASN A 239 0.22 1.60 11.94
CA ASN A 239 -0.71 2.68 12.24
C ASN A 239 -0.88 3.46 10.95
N ASP A 240 -2.08 3.38 10.35
CA ASP A 240 -2.46 4.30 9.30
C ASP A 240 -2.10 5.69 9.83
N ALA A 241 -1.14 6.34 9.19
CA ALA A 241 -0.95 7.78 9.33
C ALA A 241 -2.21 8.41 8.74
N GLN A 242 -3.32 8.32 9.49
CA GLN A 242 -4.63 8.83 9.17
C GLN A 242 -4.48 10.33 9.05
N VAL A 243 -4.24 10.82 7.84
CA VAL A 243 -4.47 12.20 7.38
C VAL A 243 -4.38 13.21 8.52
N VAL A 244 -3.23 13.25 9.21
CA VAL A 244 -2.92 14.37 10.09
C VAL A 244 -2.28 15.37 9.15
N ASP A 245 -3.07 16.36 8.77
CA ASP A 245 -2.64 17.48 7.95
C ASP A 245 -1.27 17.96 8.47
N LYS A 246 -0.33 18.26 7.55
CA LYS A 246 1.13 18.38 7.76
C LYS A 246 1.59 19.49 8.73
N LYS A 247 0.68 19.98 9.58
CA LYS A 247 0.91 20.87 10.73
C LYS A 247 0.57 20.21 12.08
N GLY A 248 0.33 18.90 12.13
CA GLY A 248 -0.10 18.20 13.34
C GLY A 248 -1.56 18.48 13.70
N LYS A 249 -2.37 18.90 12.73
CA LYS A 249 -3.77 19.29 12.93
C LYS A 249 -4.73 18.23 12.37
N THR A 250 -5.72 17.87 13.18
CA THR A 250 -6.86 17.05 12.82
C THR A 250 -8.07 17.95 12.64
N ARG A 251 -8.73 17.83 11.49
CA ARG A 251 -9.97 18.56 11.19
C ARG A 251 -11.19 17.76 11.62
N LEU A 252 -12.01 18.34 12.47
CA LEU A 252 -13.28 17.79 12.91
C LEU A 252 -14.44 18.41 12.13
N PHE A 253 -15.42 17.58 11.82
CA PHE A 253 -16.75 17.97 11.35
C PHE A 253 -17.67 18.12 12.56
N VAL A 254 -18.47 19.18 12.55
CA VAL A 254 -19.48 19.48 13.57
C VAL A 254 -20.83 19.47 12.89
N ALA A 255 -21.75 18.62 13.36
CA ALA A 255 -23.05 18.40 12.70
C ALA A 255 -24.07 19.55 12.87
N GLN A 256 -23.65 20.71 13.38
CA GLN A 256 -24.48 21.91 13.54
C GLN A 256 -23.85 23.08 12.79
N GLY A 257 -24.68 23.92 12.17
CA GLY A 257 -24.28 25.12 11.42
C GLY A 257 -24.99 26.39 11.89
N ARG A 258 -25.00 27.43 11.04
CA ARG A 258 -25.66 28.71 11.34
C ARG A 258 -27.16 28.55 11.61
N LYS A 259 -27.84 27.68 10.87
CA LYS A 259 -29.28 27.41 11.03
C LYS A 259 -29.61 26.79 12.39
N ASP A 260 -28.65 26.11 13.00
CA ASP A 260 -28.75 25.54 14.35
C ASP A 260 -28.28 26.52 15.45
N GLY A 261 -28.00 27.78 15.08
CA GLY A 261 -27.51 28.81 16.00
C GLY A 261 -26.06 28.62 16.44
N LEU A 262 -25.25 27.89 15.66
CA LEU A 262 -23.81 27.76 15.93
C LEU A 262 -23.08 29.03 15.48
N THR A 263 -22.32 29.62 16.39
CA THR A 263 -21.43 30.76 16.11
C THR A 263 -19.99 30.40 16.50
N PRO A 264 -18.96 31.10 15.97
CA PRO A 264 -17.57 30.77 16.29
C PRO A 264 -17.32 30.90 17.79
N LYS A 265 -17.92 31.90 18.43
CA LYS A 265 -17.86 32.12 19.88
C LYS A 265 -18.48 30.95 20.66
N ARG A 266 -19.63 30.42 20.23
CA ARG A 266 -20.29 29.28 20.88
C ARG A 266 -19.48 28.00 20.73
N LEU A 267 -18.88 27.76 19.56
CA LEU A 267 -18.01 26.60 19.34
C LEU A 267 -16.72 26.68 20.16
N LEU A 268 -16.09 27.87 20.22
CA LEU A 268 -14.91 28.11 21.06
C LEU A 268 -15.22 27.91 22.55
N ALA A 269 -16.32 28.48 23.04
CA ALA A 269 -16.74 28.31 24.43
C ALA A 269 -17.01 26.83 24.75
N PHE A 270 -17.70 26.11 23.85
CA PHE A 270 -17.94 24.68 24.04
C PHE A 270 -16.62 23.87 24.15
N LEU A 271 -15.68 24.09 23.22
CA LEU A 271 -14.40 23.37 23.23
C LEU A 271 -13.51 23.77 24.42
N GLY A 272 -13.58 25.01 24.87
CA GLY A 272 -12.92 25.46 26.10
C GLY A 272 -13.52 24.82 27.34
N ASP A 273 -14.82 25.04 27.56
CA ASP A 273 -15.50 24.70 28.83
C ASP A 273 -15.75 23.20 28.99
N LYS A 274 -16.01 22.48 27.88
CA LYS A 274 -16.35 21.05 27.92
C LYS A 274 -15.18 20.13 27.62
N CYS A 275 -14.20 20.60 26.85
CA CYS A 275 -13.08 19.77 26.43
C CYS A 275 -11.73 20.21 27.02
N ASP A 276 -11.69 21.33 27.76
CA ASP A 276 -10.49 21.95 28.31
C ASP A 276 -9.44 22.24 27.22
N ILE A 277 -9.90 22.78 26.09
CA ILE A 277 -9.04 23.12 24.96
C ILE A 277 -8.82 24.64 24.93
N PRO A 278 -7.59 25.12 25.14
CA PRO A 278 -7.32 26.56 25.13
C PRO A 278 -7.51 27.14 23.72
N PRO A 279 -8.07 28.36 23.57
CA PRO A 279 -8.37 28.97 22.26
C PRO A 279 -7.19 29.02 21.29
N ARG A 280 -5.95 29.16 21.79
CA ARG A 280 -4.71 29.14 20.99
C ARG A 280 -4.46 27.85 20.21
N LYS A 281 -5.08 26.73 20.64
CA LYS A 281 -5.02 25.42 19.98
C LYS A 281 -6.18 25.19 19.01
N ILE A 282 -7.10 26.14 18.87
CA ILE A 282 -8.28 26.01 18.02
C ILE A 282 -8.07 26.84 16.76
N TRP A 283 -8.11 26.19 15.60
CA TRP A 283 -7.81 26.82 14.31
C TRP A 283 -8.91 26.57 13.29
N ASP A 284 -8.91 27.38 12.23
CA ASP A 284 -9.67 27.15 10.98
C ASP A 284 -11.16 26.86 11.20
N ILE A 285 -11.81 27.60 12.11
CA ILE A 285 -13.25 27.48 12.34
C ILE A 285 -14.00 27.97 11.09
N GLN A 286 -14.79 27.07 10.50
CA GLN A 286 -15.63 27.35 9.33
C GLN A 286 -17.06 26.97 9.66
N ILE A 287 -17.96 27.94 9.70
CA ILE A 287 -19.39 27.70 9.99
C ILE A 287 -20.19 27.89 8.71
N MET A 288 -20.73 26.77 8.22
CA MET A 288 -21.66 26.69 7.10
C MET A 288 -23.10 26.74 7.62
N ASP A 289 -24.08 26.72 6.72
CA ASP A 289 -25.48 26.83 7.13
C ASP A 289 -25.98 25.64 7.95
N ALA A 290 -25.61 24.42 7.56
CA ALA A 290 -26.09 23.16 8.18
C ALA A 290 -25.02 22.41 9.00
N PHE A 291 -23.75 22.84 8.94
CA PHE A 291 -22.65 22.17 9.64
C PHE A 291 -21.48 23.13 9.84
N ALA A 292 -20.47 22.70 10.57
CA ALA A 292 -19.23 23.45 10.73
C ALA A 292 -18.01 22.54 10.72
N PHE A 293 -16.84 23.16 10.63
CA PHE A 293 -15.54 22.51 10.78
C PHE A 293 -14.66 23.27 11.76
N VAL A 294 -13.76 22.55 12.40
CA VAL A 294 -12.72 23.10 13.27
C VAL A 294 -11.46 22.23 13.20
N SER A 295 -10.29 22.85 13.25
CA SER A 295 -9.01 22.16 13.27
C SER A 295 -8.36 22.25 14.65
N LEU A 296 -7.93 21.11 15.19
CA LEU A 296 -7.29 20.96 16.51
C LEU A 296 -6.00 20.17 16.36
N PRO A 297 -5.05 20.20 17.31
CA PRO A 297 -3.96 19.24 17.31
C PRO A 297 -4.49 17.83 17.54
N PHE A 298 -3.71 16.83 17.13
CA PHE A 298 -4.15 15.43 17.12
C PHE A 298 -4.68 14.95 18.47
N GLN A 299 -3.96 15.23 19.57
CA GLN A 299 -4.35 14.76 20.91
C GLN A 299 -5.69 15.35 21.37
N GLU A 300 -5.90 16.65 21.16
CA GLU A 300 -7.15 17.33 21.49
C GLU A 300 -8.30 16.86 20.60
N ALA A 301 -8.04 16.57 19.33
CA ALA A 301 -9.05 16.05 18.42
C ALA A 301 -9.53 14.65 18.82
N GLU A 302 -8.62 13.73 19.18
CA GLU A 302 -8.98 12.41 19.68
C GLU A 302 -9.76 12.51 21.01
N LYS A 303 -9.36 13.42 21.90
CA LYS A 303 -10.09 13.70 23.16
C LYS A 303 -11.54 14.14 22.89
N VAL A 304 -11.76 15.05 21.94
CA VAL A 304 -13.12 15.50 21.55
C VAL A 304 -13.91 14.36 20.93
N LEU A 305 -13.30 13.58 20.03
CA LEU A 305 -13.99 12.46 19.38
C LEU A 305 -14.39 11.39 20.38
N ALA A 306 -13.52 11.03 21.34
CA ALA A 306 -13.82 10.05 22.38
C ALA A 306 -15.00 10.49 23.27
N MET A 307 -15.09 11.78 23.61
CA MET A 307 -16.18 12.30 24.45
C MET A 307 -17.53 12.41 23.74
N PHE A 308 -17.54 12.63 22.41
CA PHE A 308 -18.76 12.99 21.68
C PHE A 308 -19.08 12.05 20.50
N HIS A 309 -18.55 10.81 20.50
CA HIS A 309 -18.70 9.83 19.42
C HIS A 309 -20.11 9.20 19.28
N SER A 310 -21.02 9.38 20.25
CA SER A 310 -22.31 8.69 20.24
C SER A 310 -23.51 9.63 20.44
N LYS A 311 -24.54 9.39 19.62
CA LYS A 311 -25.88 9.98 19.54
C LYS A 311 -26.21 11.04 20.60
N GLY A 312 -26.44 12.27 20.12
CA GLY A 312 -26.92 13.38 20.93
C GLY A 312 -28.16 13.01 21.76
N LYS A 313 -27.96 12.90 23.07
CA LYS A 313 -29.00 13.16 24.05
C LYS A 313 -28.64 14.46 24.78
N GLY A 314 -29.43 15.50 24.50
CA GLY A 314 -29.36 16.82 25.12
C GLY A 314 -28.39 17.77 24.43
N ASN A 315 -28.90 18.74 23.65
CA ASN A 315 -28.29 20.01 23.18
C ASN A 315 -26.78 20.10 22.82
N GLY A 316 -26.08 18.97 22.70
CA GLY A 316 -24.64 18.88 22.53
C GLY A 316 -24.22 18.84 21.07
N LEU A 317 -23.05 19.40 20.79
CA LEU A 317 -22.43 19.34 19.48
C LEU A 317 -21.96 17.90 19.20
N VAL A 318 -22.22 17.43 17.97
CA VAL A 318 -21.75 16.12 17.50
C VAL A 318 -20.51 16.33 16.65
N PHE A 319 -19.44 15.60 16.98
CA PHE A 319 -18.16 15.67 16.30
C PHE A 319 -17.82 14.36 15.60
N THR A 320 -17.34 14.44 14.36
CA THR A 320 -16.75 13.31 13.63
C THR A 320 -15.47 13.76 12.93
N LYS A 321 -14.62 12.82 12.52
CA LYS A 321 -13.47 13.18 11.65
C LYS A 321 -14.01 13.74 10.34
N ALA A 322 -13.53 14.90 9.92
CA ALA A 322 -13.95 15.48 8.66
C ALA A 322 -13.48 14.56 7.51
N LYS A 323 -14.39 14.23 6.58
CA LYS A 323 -14.00 13.58 5.33
C LYS A 323 -13.03 14.49 4.57
N ALA A 324 -12.10 13.90 3.82
CA ALA A 324 -11.11 14.64 3.04
C ALA A 324 -11.81 15.74 2.22
N ARG A 325 -11.22 16.94 2.20
CA ARG A 325 -11.80 18.10 1.51
C ARG A 325 -12.03 17.69 0.05
N PRO A 326 -13.26 17.77 -0.51
CA PRO A 326 -13.39 17.70 -1.95
C PRO A 326 -12.55 18.83 -2.56
N ALA A 327 -11.82 18.52 -3.63
CA ALA A 327 -11.04 19.52 -4.36
C ALA A 327 -11.95 20.72 -4.66
N PRO A 328 -11.46 21.97 -4.53
CA PRO A 328 -12.28 23.12 -4.83
C PRO A 328 -12.79 23.02 -6.28
N ALA A 329 -14.10 22.87 -6.43
CA ALA A 329 -14.76 22.99 -7.71
C ALA A 329 -14.60 24.44 -8.18
N GLY A 330 -13.55 24.71 -8.97
CA GLY A 330 -13.23 26.08 -9.36
C GLY A 330 -11.85 26.32 -9.95
N ALA A 331 -11.20 25.33 -10.56
CA ALA A 331 -10.11 25.60 -11.50
C ALA A 331 -10.56 25.09 -12.87
N LYS A 332 -11.31 25.93 -13.58
CA LYS A 332 -11.50 25.78 -15.03
C LYS A 332 -10.24 26.31 -15.73
N ASN A 333 -9.86 25.56 -16.76
CA ASN A 333 -8.81 25.72 -17.76
C ASN A 333 -7.40 25.31 -17.34
#